data_AF-A0A7V9BZ97-F1
#
_entry.id   AF-A0A7V9BZ97-F1
#
_cell.length_a   1.000
_cell.length_b   1.000
_cell.length_c   1.000
_cell.angle_alpha   90.00
_cell.angle_beta   90.00
_cell.angle_gamma   90.00
#
_symmetry.space_group_name_H-M   'P 1'
#
loop_
_entity.id
_entity.type
_entity.pdbx_description
1 polymer ?
#
loop_
_entity_poly.entity_id
_entity_poly.type
_entity_poly.pdbx_seq_one_letter_code
_entity_poly.pdbx_strand_id
1 'polypeptide(L)'
;MAVVHPRGLVKPRLRGVTHLYAFFVSLVSGSLLVLIAPSGRATFAAAVYATGMSGMLGASALLHRGDWSETTYRQLTRLDHSMIFIM
;
A
#
# COMPACT_ATOMS: atom_id res chain seq x y z
N MET A 1 -14.64 -12.78 -13.91
CA MET A 1 -13.74 -13.94 -14.07
C MET A 1 -12.78 -13.97 -12.90
N ALA A 2 -12.79 -15.02 -12.09
CA ALA A 2 -11.86 -15.15 -10.97
C ALA A 2 -10.54 -15.70 -11.50
N VAL A 3 -9.46 -14.93 -11.41
CA VAL A 3 -8.12 -15.41 -11.74
C VAL A 3 -7.75 -16.47 -10.69
N VAL A 4 -7.63 -17.71 -11.15
CA VAL A 4 -7.22 -18.86 -10.34
C VAL A 4 -5.74 -18.67 -10.01
N HIS A 5 -5.44 -18.54 -8.72
CA HIS A 5 -4.05 -18.56 -8.23
C HIS A 5 -3.47 -19.98 -8.45
N PRO A 6 -2.16 -20.16 -8.68
CA PRO A 6 -1.55 -21.48 -8.95
C PRO A 6 -1.81 -22.56 -7.87
N ARG A 7 -2.37 -22.16 -6.72
CA ARG A 7 -2.73 -23.01 -5.57
C ARG A 7 -4.23 -23.33 -5.45
N GLY A 8 -5.07 -22.99 -6.44
CA GLY A 8 -6.53 -23.25 -6.42
C GLY A 8 -7.34 -22.40 -5.42
N LEU A 9 -6.69 -21.44 -4.74
CA LEU A 9 -7.34 -20.56 -3.76
C LEU A 9 -7.95 -19.33 -4.45
N VAL A 10 -9.15 -18.95 -4.00
CA VAL A 10 -9.85 -17.75 -4.47
C VAL A 10 -9.08 -16.50 -4.04
N LYS A 11 -8.77 -15.62 -5.00
CA LYS A 11 -8.11 -14.32 -4.75
C LYS A 11 -8.96 -13.49 -3.76
N PRO A 12 -8.45 -13.11 -2.57
CA PRO A 12 -9.21 -12.35 -1.59
C PRO A 12 -9.51 -10.93 -2.12
N ARG A 13 -10.76 -10.69 -2.52
CA ARG A 13 -11.16 -9.45 -3.23
C ARG A 13 -11.24 -8.23 -2.31
N LEU A 14 -11.59 -8.43 -1.03
CA LEU A 14 -11.83 -7.34 -0.09
C LEU A 14 -10.53 -6.62 0.28
N ARG A 15 -9.42 -7.34 0.49
CA ARG A 15 -8.14 -6.77 0.93
C ARG A 15 -7.58 -5.74 -0.05
N GLY A 16 -7.67 -6.01 -1.35
CA GLY A 16 -7.23 -5.04 -2.37
C GLY A 16 -8.11 -3.80 -2.46
N VAL A 17 -9.41 -3.91 -2.18
CA VAL A 17 -10.35 -2.78 -2.24
C VAL A 17 -10.21 -1.89 -1.01
N THR A 18 -10.12 -2.47 0.18
CA THR A 18 -9.92 -1.70 1.41
C THR A 18 -8.62 -0.92 1.38
N HIS A 19 -7.52 -1.53 0.92
CA HIS A 19 -6.24 -0.85 0.81
C HIS A 19 -6.23 0.24 -0.25
N LEU A 20 -6.98 0.08 -1.35
CA LEU A 20 -7.10 1.12 -2.38
C LEU A 20 -7.78 2.37 -1.83
N TYR A 21 -8.91 2.22 -1.12
CA TYR A 21 -9.57 3.37 -0.49
C TYR A 21 -8.68 3.99 0.59
N ALA A 22 -8.07 3.15 1.44
CA ALA A 22 -7.16 3.62 2.48
C ALA A 22 -5.95 4.37 1.90
N PHE A 23 -5.43 3.97 0.74
CA PHE A 23 -4.34 4.66 0.04
C PHE A 23 -4.73 6.11 -0.33
N PHE A 24 -5.89 6.32 -0.95
CA PHE A 24 -6.33 7.68 -1.27
C PHE A 24 -6.60 8.51 -0.03
N VAL A 25 -7.20 7.90 1.02
CA VAL A 25 -7.39 8.55 2.31
C VAL A 25 -6.05 8.92 2.94
N SER A 26 -5.04 8.06 2.88
CA SER A 26 -3.73 8.30 3.48
C SER A 26 -2.94 9.39 2.76
N LEU A 27 -3.11 9.54 1.44
CA LEU A 27 -2.53 10.66 0.71
C LEU A 27 -3.10 11.99 1.21
N VAL A 28 -4.43 12.09 1.34
CA VAL A 28 -5.09 13.31 1.81
C VAL A 28 -4.71 13.60 3.26
N SER A 29 -4.91 12.63 4.16
CA SER A 29 -4.65 12.84 5.59
C SER A 29 -3.16 13.01 5.90
N GLY A 30 -2.28 12.28 5.20
CA GLY A 30 -0.84 12.39 5.32
C GLY A 30 -0.31 13.74 4.82
N SER A 31 -0.79 14.24 3.68
CA SER A 31 -0.45 15.58 3.21
C SER A 31 -0.92 16.65 4.19
N LEU A 32 -2.14 16.55 4.72
CA LEU A 32 -2.63 17.46 5.75
C LEU A 32 -1.76 17.41 7.01
N LEU A 33 -1.37 16.22 7.47
CA LEU A 33 -0.49 16.04 8.63
C LEU A 33 0.85 16.76 8.42
N VAL A 34 1.47 16.63 7.24
CA VAL A 34 2.72 17.31 6.91
C VAL A 34 2.55 18.82 6.89
N LEU A 35 1.45 19.32 6.33
CA LEU A 35 1.17 20.76 6.21
C LEU A 35 0.94 21.44 7.56
N ILE A 36 0.29 20.76 8.50
CA ILE A 36 0.00 21.30 9.84
C ILE A 36 1.10 21.01 10.87
N ALA A 37 2.06 20.15 10.54
CA ALA A 37 3.12 19.77 11.47
C ALA A 37 4.02 20.97 11.81
N PRO A 38 4.41 21.13 13.09
CA PRO A 38 5.41 22.12 13.48
C PRO A 38 6.71 21.96 12.69
N SER A 39 7.38 23.08 12.41
CA SER A 39 8.57 23.10 11.55
C SER A 39 9.72 22.24 12.07
N GLY A 40 10.58 21.82 11.14
CA GLY A 40 11.77 21.05 11.44
C GLY A 40 11.50 19.55 11.59
N ARG A 41 11.89 18.98 12.73
CA ARG A 41 11.89 17.51 12.92
C ARG A 41 10.49 16.90 12.86
N ALA A 42 9.46 17.63 13.30
CA ALA A 42 8.08 17.14 13.28
C ALA A 42 7.54 17.05 11.85
N THR A 43 7.73 18.07 11.00
CA THR A 43 7.41 17.99 9.57
C THR A 43 8.14 16.84 8.87
N PHE A 44 9.43 16.64 9.15
CA PHE A 44 10.20 15.55 8.56
C PHE A 44 9.65 14.17 8.98
N ALA A 45 9.41 13.97 10.28
CA ALA A 45 8.83 12.72 10.79
C ALA A 45 7.44 12.45 10.19
N ALA A 46 6.59 13.48 10.10
CA ALA A 46 5.28 13.40 9.47
C ALA A 46 5.38 13.00 7.99
N ALA A 47 6.35 13.56 7.25
CA ALA A 47 6.56 13.25 5.83
C ALA A 47 7.02 11.80 5.62
N VAL A 48 7.95 11.32 6.45
CA VAL A 48 8.40 9.92 6.43
C VAL A 48 7.22 8.98 6.72
N TYR A 49 6.47 9.24 7.78
CA TYR A 49 5.29 8.46 8.15
C TYR A 49 4.23 8.44 7.02
N ALA A 50 3.85 9.61 6.49
CA ALA A 50 2.84 9.73 5.44
C ALA A 50 3.24 8.98 4.16
N THR A 51 4.52 9.04 3.79
CA THR A 51 5.07 8.35 2.63
C THR A 51 5.11 6.83 2.84
N GLY A 52 5.57 6.38 4.01
CA GLY A 52 5.58 4.96 4.38
C GLY A 52 4.18 4.35 4.36
N MET A 53 3.21 5.01 5.00
CA MET A 53 1.82 4.52 5.11
C MET A 53 1.20 4.39 3.73
N SER A 54 1.36 5.43 2.91
CA SER A 54 0.82 5.47 1.56
C SER A 54 1.50 4.44 0.67
N GLY A 55 2.81 4.26 0.79
CA GLY A 55 3.56 3.22 0.08
C GLY A 55 3.08 1.80 0.44
N MET A 56 2.84 1.53 1.72
CA MET A 56 2.35 0.23 2.21
C MET A 56 0.96 -0.08 1.67
N LEU A 57 0.03 0.87 1.79
CA LEU A 57 -1.34 0.71 1.29
C LEU A 57 -1.37 0.60 -0.23
N GLY A 58 -0.55 1.39 -0.93
CA GLY A 58 -0.41 1.37 -2.38
C GLY A 58 0.15 0.06 -2.92
N ALA A 59 1.26 -0.44 -2.34
CA ALA A 59 1.87 -1.71 -2.72
C ALA A 59 0.87 -2.87 -2.53
N SER A 60 0.12 -2.85 -1.43
CA SER A 60 -0.88 -3.86 -1.15
C SER A 60 -2.07 -3.80 -2.08
N ALA A 61 -2.60 -2.60 -2.35
CA ALA A 61 -3.67 -2.41 -3.32
C ALA A 61 -3.24 -2.91 -4.70
N LEU A 62 -2.02 -2.57 -5.14
CA LEU A 62 -1.47 -2.96 -6.43
C LEU A 62 -1.35 -4.48 -6.58
N LEU A 63 -0.80 -5.16 -5.56
CA LEU A 63 -0.67 -6.62 -5.52
C LEU A 63 -2.02 -7.33 -5.67
N HIS A 64 -3.04 -6.92 -4.92
CA HIS A 64 -4.33 -7.63 -4.86
C HIS A 64 -5.31 -7.25 -5.96
N ARG A 65 -5.11 -6.12 -6.64
CA ARG A 65 -6.03 -5.60 -7.67
C ARG A 65 -5.68 -6.02 -9.10
N GLY A 66 -4.40 -6.19 -9.43
CA GLY A 66 -3.98 -6.46 -10.81
C GLY A 66 -3.92 -7.94 -11.17
N ASP A 67 -4.05 -8.21 -12.46
CA ASP A 67 -3.87 -9.55 -13.03
C ASP A 67 -2.46 -9.65 -13.61
N TRP A 68 -1.54 -10.00 -12.72
CA TRP A 68 -0.10 -9.95 -12.96
C TRP A 68 0.43 -11.27 -13.49
N SER A 69 1.53 -11.20 -14.25
CA SER A 69 2.35 -12.38 -14.53
C SER A 69 2.89 -12.97 -13.23
N GLU A 70 3.21 -14.26 -13.23
CA GLU A 70 3.74 -14.97 -12.05
C GLU A 70 5.03 -14.30 -11.49
N THR A 71 5.92 -13.82 -12.37
CA THR A 71 7.13 -13.09 -11.96
C THR A 71 6.78 -11.77 -11.28
N THR A 72 5.88 -10.98 -11.86
CA THR A 72 5.43 -9.70 -11.31
C THR A 72 4.71 -9.90 -9.98
N TYR A 73 3.84 -10.91 -9.88
CA TYR A 73 3.13 -11.23 -8.64
C TYR A 73 4.09 -11.52 -7.49
N ARG A 74 5.17 -12.30 -7.73
CA ARG A 74 6.20 -12.57 -6.72
C ARG A 74 6.95 -11.31 -6.30
N GLN A 75 7.30 -10.43 -7.24
CA GLN A 75 7.96 -9.16 -6.94
C GLN A 75 7.07 -8.24 -6.11
N LEU A 76 5.79 -8.08 -6.50
CA LEU A 76 4.81 -7.29 -5.77
C LEU A 76 4.51 -7.87 -4.38
N THR A 77 4.54 -9.20 -4.24
CA THR A 77 4.41 -9.86 -2.93
C THR A 77 5.57 -9.47 -2.03
N ARG A 78 6.82 -9.51 -2.53
CA ARG A 78 7.99 -9.08 -1.75
C ARG A 78 7.88 -7.61 -1.35
N LEU A 79 7.48 -6.76 -2.29
CA LEU A 79 7.25 -5.34 -2.03
C LEU A 79 6.21 -5.10 -0.92
N ASP A 80 5.03 -5.74 -1.01
CA ASP A 80 3.96 -5.66 0.00
C ASP A 80 4.45 -6.05 1.40
N HIS A 81 5.25 -7.13 1.50
CA HIS A 81 5.81 -7.56 2.78
C HIS A 81 6.90 -6.62 3.28
N SER A 82 7.78 -6.13 2.41
CA SER A 82 8.83 -5.17 2.79
C SER A 82 8.25 -3.86 3.30
N MET A 83 7.15 -3.38 2.73
CA MET A 83 6.53 -2.13 3.16
C MET A 83 6.00 -2.17 4.61
N ILE A 84 5.66 -3.36 5.12
CA ILE A 84 5.28 -3.52 6.54
C ILE A 84 6.46 -3.23 7.48
N PHE A 85 7.71 -3.50 7.05
CA PHE A 85 8.91 -3.22 7.83
C PHE A 85 9.43 -1.79 7.66
N ILE A 86 9.14 -1.18 6.52
CA ILE A 86 9.52 0.22 6.24
C ILE A 86 8.64 1.18 7.04
N MET A 87 7.37 0.80 7.25
CA MET A 87 6.39 1.56 8.00
C MET A 87 6.56 1.40 9.51
#